data_AF-A0A971BBE3-F1
#
_entry.id   AF-A0A971BBE3-F1
#
_cell.length_a   1.000
_cell.length_b   1.000
_cell.length_c   1.000
_cell.angle_alpha   90.00
_cell.angle_beta   90.00
_cell.angle_gamma   90.00
#
_symmetry.space_group_name_H-M   'P 1'
#
loop_
_entity.id
_entity.type
_entity.pdbx_description
1 polymer ?
#
loop_
_entity_poly.entity_id
_entity_poly.type
_entity_poly.pdbx_seq_one_letter_code
_entity_poly.pdbx_strand_id
1 'polypeptide(L)'
;MRKRILRKIEKKKITAKEGFDLLYKEKRKPVRFADLRLRIKDQPGLSCLLKVLFFFPIPVRLVIKIAMRYVKEEDIPQEIIDAFLQNGGGTTLFIDTDEVKIDLELL
;
A
#
# COMPACT_ATOMS: atom_id res chain seq x y z
N MET A 1 -14.07 -21.01 13.32
CA MET A 1 -12.77 -20.37 13.60
C MET A 1 -12.71 -19.71 14.99
N ARG A 2 -13.65 -18.80 15.31
CA ARG A 2 -13.70 -18.05 16.60
C ARG A 2 -13.63 -18.91 17.88
N LYS A 3 -14.48 -19.95 18.00
CA LYS A 3 -14.48 -20.89 19.16
C LYS A 3 -13.13 -21.58 19.41
N ARG A 4 -12.33 -21.80 18.35
CA ARG A 4 -11.04 -22.48 18.44
C ARG A 4 -9.93 -21.54 18.95
N ILE A 5 -10.03 -20.25 18.65
CA ILE A 5 -9.10 -19.22 19.16
C ILE A 5 -9.42 -18.91 20.62
N LEU A 6 -10.71 -18.75 20.98
CA LEU A 6 -11.14 -18.54 22.36
C LEU A 6 -10.71 -19.70 23.29
N ARG A 7 -10.82 -20.95 22.83
CA ARG A 7 -10.29 -22.12 23.57
C ARG A 7 -8.76 -22.11 23.74
N LYS A 8 -8.01 -21.45 22.85
CA LYS A 8 -6.55 -21.31 23.01
C LYS A 8 -6.21 -20.22 24.04
N ILE A 9 -7.00 -19.16 24.13
CA ILE A 9 -6.89 -18.12 25.17
C ILE A 9 -7.22 -18.73 26.54
N GLU A 10 -8.34 -19.45 26.63
CA GLU A 10 -8.78 -20.16 27.84
C GLU A 10 -7.71 -21.12 28.36
N LYS A 11 -7.05 -21.86 27.44
CA LYS A 11 -5.95 -22.78 27.77
C LYS A 11 -4.60 -22.09 27.97
N LYS A 12 -4.55 -20.75 28.05
CA LYS A 12 -3.32 -19.93 28.16
C LYS A 12 -2.24 -20.26 27.12
N LYS A 13 -2.63 -20.80 25.96
CA LYS A 13 -1.70 -21.16 24.87
C LYS A 13 -1.32 -19.97 24.00
N ILE A 14 -2.11 -18.91 24.06
CA ILE A 14 -1.90 -17.61 23.41
C ILE A 14 -2.38 -16.53 24.37
N THR A 15 -1.77 -15.35 24.30
CA THR A 15 -2.19 -14.18 25.09
C THR A 15 -3.51 -13.61 24.58
N ALA A 16 -4.21 -12.85 25.42
CA ALA A 16 -5.43 -12.16 25.02
C ALA A 16 -5.20 -11.22 23.82
N LYS A 17 -4.01 -10.58 23.76
CA LYS A 17 -3.59 -9.71 22.65
C LYS A 17 -3.40 -10.49 21.34
N GLU A 18 -2.70 -11.63 21.36
CA GLU A 18 -2.55 -12.50 20.19
C GLU A 18 -3.87 -13.10 19.74
N GLY A 19 -4.73 -13.46 20.69
CA GLY A 19 -6.08 -13.94 20.42
C GLY A 19 -6.95 -12.88 19.75
N PHE A 20 -6.87 -11.63 20.22
CA PHE A 20 -7.54 -10.48 19.60
C PHE A 20 -7.04 -10.25 18.17
N ASP A 21 -5.72 -10.23 17.98
CA ASP A 21 -5.11 -10.04 16.66
C ASP A 21 -5.53 -11.14 15.67
N LEU A 22 -5.60 -12.40 16.12
CA LEU A 22 -6.07 -13.52 15.29
C LEU A 22 -7.56 -13.50 14.96
N LEU A 23 -8.37 -12.83 15.79
CA LEU A 23 -9.82 -12.76 15.63
C LEU A 23 -10.27 -11.55 14.81
N TYR A 24 -9.56 -10.43 14.95
CA TYR A 24 -10.07 -9.12 14.51
C TYR A 24 -9.07 -8.30 13.69
N LYS A 25 -7.78 -8.64 13.67
CA LYS A 25 -6.82 -7.89 12.87
C LYS A 25 -6.87 -8.41 11.44
N GLU A 26 -7.30 -7.56 10.52
CA GLU A 26 -7.08 -7.81 9.10
C GLU A 26 -5.57 -7.96 8.88
N LYS A 27 -5.16 -9.09 8.29
CA LYS A 27 -3.79 -9.28 7.85
C LYS A 27 -3.54 -8.31 6.70
N ARG A 28 -3.01 -7.13 7.02
CA ARG A 28 -2.52 -6.20 6.01
C ARG A 28 -1.38 -6.86 5.26
N LYS A 29 -1.37 -6.70 3.94
CA LYS A 29 -0.40 -7.33 3.07
C LYS A 29 0.81 -6.40 2.93
N PRO A 30 2.03 -6.96 2.82
CA PRO A 30 3.19 -6.15 2.47
C PRO A 30 3.03 -5.61 1.06
N VAL A 31 3.36 -4.33 0.85
CA VAL A 31 3.40 -3.74 -0.49
C VAL A 31 4.75 -4.01 -1.14
N ARG A 32 4.71 -4.49 -2.36
CA ARG A 32 5.87 -4.75 -3.23
C ARG A 32 5.83 -3.89 -4.46
N PHE A 33 4.65 -3.69 -5.04
CA PHE A 33 4.46 -2.96 -6.28
C PHE A 33 3.38 -1.90 -6.15
N ALA A 34 3.46 -0.88 -7.00
CA ALA A 34 2.43 0.12 -7.18
C ALA A 34 1.97 0.07 -8.64
N ASP A 35 0.70 -0.23 -8.88
CA ASP A 35 0.06 -0.02 -10.17
C ASP A 35 -0.46 1.42 -10.22
N LEU A 36 -0.04 2.19 -11.23
CA LEU A 36 -0.38 3.60 -11.38
C LEU A 36 -1.03 3.81 -12.73
N ARG A 37 -2.26 4.31 -12.72
CA ARG A 37 -3.01 4.66 -13.93
C ARG A 37 -3.33 6.14 -13.91
N LEU A 38 -2.87 6.82 -14.95
CA LEU A 38 -3.04 8.26 -15.14
C LEU A 38 -3.83 8.52 -16.40
N ARG A 39 -4.82 9.41 -16.33
CA ARG A 39 -5.59 9.88 -17.48
C ARG A 39 -5.80 11.38 -17.38
N ILE A 40 -5.35 12.10 -18.40
CA ILE A 40 -5.55 13.54 -18.55
C ILE A 40 -6.71 13.75 -19.52
N LYS A 41 -7.78 14.42 -19.06
CA LYS A 41 -9.07 14.49 -19.77
C LYS A 41 -8.95 15.21 -21.12
N ASP A 42 -8.16 16.29 -21.18
CA ASP A 42 -8.06 17.13 -22.38
C ASP A 42 -6.95 16.71 -23.36
N GLN A 43 -6.13 15.72 -23.01
CA GLN A 43 -5.00 15.28 -23.83
C GLN A 43 -4.98 13.76 -24.03
N PRO A 44 -5.62 13.25 -25.10
CA PRO A 44 -5.69 11.82 -25.36
C PRO A 44 -4.32 11.22 -25.72
N GLY A 45 -3.47 11.96 -26.44
CA GLY A 45 -2.11 11.52 -26.79
C GLY A 45 -1.22 11.34 -25.57
N LEU A 46 -1.24 12.32 -24.65
CA LEU A 46 -0.47 12.24 -23.41
C LEU A 46 -1.01 11.12 -22.49
N SER A 47 -2.32 10.94 -22.42
CA SER A 47 -2.93 9.81 -21.71
C SER A 47 -2.50 8.46 -22.28
N CYS A 48 -2.38 8.34 -23.60
CA CYS A 48 -1.88 7.12 -24.24
C CYS A 48 -0.42 6.85 -23.83
N LEU A 49 0.43 7.87 -23.89
CA LEU A 49 1.83 7.76 -23.48
C LEU A 49 1.98 7.35 -22.00
N LEU A 50 1.23 7.98 -21.10
CA LEU A 50 1.26 7.66 -19.67
C LEU A 50 0.80 6.23 -19.40
N LYS A 51 -0.24 5.74 -20.09
CA LYS A 51 -0.67 4.34 -19.99
C LYS A 51 0.41 3.36 -20.42
N VAL A 52 1.16 3.67 -21.47
CA VAL A 52 2.27 2.81 -21.93
C VAL A 52 3.44 2.88 -20.95
N LEU A 53 3.78 4.08 -20.47
CA LEU A 53 4.89 4.30 -19.55
C LEU A 53 4.67 3.59 -18.20
N PHE A 54 3.43 3.63 -17.70
CA PHE A 54 3.03 3.02 -16.43
C PHE A 54 2.26 1.71 -16.61
N PHE A 55 2.41 1.03 -17.75
CA PHE A 55 1.75 -0.26 -18.00
C PHE A 55 2.21 -1.35 -17.01
N PHE A 56 3.47 -1.29 -16.57
CA PHE A 56 4.05 -2.27 -15.67
C PHE A 56 4.07 -1.73 -14.23
N PRO A 57 3.59 -2.51 -13.22
CA PRO A 57 3.65 -2.12 -11.82
C PRO A 57 5.08 -1.83 -11.35
N ILE A 58 5.28 -0.70 -10.67
CA ILE A 58 6.61 -0.24 -10.27
C ILE A 58 6.97 -0.82 -8.90
N PRO A 59 8.19 -1.37 -8.71
CA PRO A 59 8.63 -1.82 -7.39
C PRO A 59 8.72 -0.65 -6.40
N VAL A 60 7.91 -0.68 -5.34
CA VAL A 60 7.81 0.43 -4.36
C VAL A 60 9.14 0.70 -3.67
N ARG A 61 9.92 -0.33 -3.37
CA ARG A 61 11.27 -0.17 -2.79
C ARG A 61 12.21 0.66 -3.67
N LEU A 62 12.07 0.58 -5.00
CA LEU A 62 12.88 1.37 -5.92
C LEU A 62 12.41 2.83 -5.90
N VAL A 63 11.10 3.05 -5.94
CA VAL A 63 10.50 4.39 -5.84
C VAL A 63 10.96 5.08 -4.57
N ILE A 64 10.88 4.42 -3.42
CA ILE A 64 11.31 4.97 -2.12
C ILE A 64 12.80 5.32 -2.13
N LYS A 65 13.66 4.40 -2.62
CA LYS A 65 15.12 4.66 -2.72
C LYS A 65 15.44 5.88 -3.58
N ILE A 66 14.71 6.07 -4.67
CA ILE A 66 14.89 7.22 -5.56
C ILE A 66 14.34 8.47 -4.86
N ALA A 67 13.12 8.42 -4.32
CA ALA A 67 12.47 9.53 -3.62
C ALA A 67 13.32 10.05 -2.46
N MET A 68 13.90 9.18 -1.63
CA MET A 68 14.81 9.56 -0.54
C MET A 68 16.04 10.37 -0.99
N ARG A 69 16.45 10.29 -2.26
CA ARG A 69 17.56 11.11 -2.79
C ARG A 69 17.12 12.52 -3.15
N TYR A 70 15.84 12.72 -3.46
CA TYR A 70 15.26 14.00 -3.87
C TYR A 70 14.54 14.71 -2.72
N VAL A 71 13.95 13.96 -1.80
CA VAL A 71 13.33 14.46 -0.57
C VAL A 71 14.46 14.73 0.43
N LYS A 72 15.13 15.88 0.29
CA LYS A 72 16.19 16.33 1.21
C LYS A 72 15.65 16.98 2.49
N GLU A 73 14.33 17.18 2.60
CA GLU A 73 13.70 18.02 3.63
C GLU A 73 12.75 17.28 4.58
N GLU A 74 12.33 16.05 4.28
CA GLU A 74 11.51 15.28 5.23
C GLU A 74 12.35 14.19 5.89
N ASP A 75 12.57 14.37 7.19
CA ASP A 75 13.20 13.39 8.07
C ASP A 75 12.20 12.26 8.36
N ILE A 76 11.76 11.56 7.30
CA ILE A 76 10.81 10.44 7.43
C ILE A 76 11.55 9.30 8.13
N PRO A 77 11.14 8.93 9.36
CA PRO A 77 11.81 7.85 10.09
C PRO A 77 11.69 6.54 9.31
N GLN A 78 12.78 5.76 9.30
CA GLN A 78 12.81 4.45 8.64
C GLN A 78 11.70 3.51 9.14
N GLU A 79 11.28 3.66 10.41
CA GLU A 79 10.18 2.91 11.01
C GLU A 79 8.84 3.14 10.30
N ILE A 80 8.58 4.37 9.84
CA ILE A 80 7.35 4.70 9.09
C ILE A 80 7.39 4.06 7.71
N ILE A 81 8.55 4.10 7.05
CA ILE A 81 8.76 3.48 5.75
C ILE A 81 8.59 1.97 5.83
N ASP A 82 9.17 1.33 6.85
CA ASP A 82 9.04 -0.11 7.07
C ASP A 82 7.60 -0.50 7.42
N ALA A 83 6.92 0.30 8.24
CA ALA A 83 5.51 0.10 8.55
C ALA A 83 4.63 0.23 7.29
N PHE A 84 4.90 1.19 6.42
CA PHE A 84 4.22 1.35 5.13
C PHE A 84 4.47 0.13 4.23
N LEU A 85 5.73 -0.29 4.08
CA LEU A 85 6.08 -1.46 3.27
C LEU A 85 5.44 -2.76 3.77
N GLN A 86 5.21 -2.90 5.08
CA GLN A 86 4.60 -4.09 5.66
C GLN A 86 3.07 -4.07 5.64
N ASN A 87 2.45 -2.88 5.67
CA ASN A 87 1.01 -2.74 5.90
C ASN A 87 0.25 -2.04 4.77
N GLY A 88 0.93 -1.51 3.76
CA GLY A 88 0.32 -0.70 2.70
C GLY A 88 -0.37 -1.50 1.60
N GLY A 89 -0.16 -2.80 1.52
CA GLY A 89 -0.72 -3.64 0.45
C GLY A 89 -2.25 -3.72 0.52
N GLY A 90 -2.90 -3.56 -0.63
CA GLY A 90 -4.36 -3.45 -0.79
C GLY A 90 -4.90 -2.03 -0.68
N THR A 91 -4.05 -1.02 -0.45
CA THR A 91 -4.50 0.38 -0.44
C THR A 91 -4.75 0.85 -1.87
N THR A 92 -5.92 1.43 -2.12
CA THR A 92 -6.24 2.08 -3.39
C THR A 92 -6.49 3.56 -3.14
N LEU A 93 -5.83 4.41 -3.91
CA LEU A 93 -6.04 5.86 -3.93
C LEU A 93 -6.67 6.24 -5.27
N PHE A 94 -7.79 6.95 -5.20
CA PHE A 94 -8.51 7.46 -6.36
C PHE A 94 -8.59 8.98 -6.27
N ILE A 95 -8.07 9.68 -7.27
CA ILE A 95 -8.16 11.13 -7.39
C ILE A 95 -8.84 11.44 -8.73
N ASP A 96 -9.98 12.11 -8.69
CA ASP A 96 -10.71 12.58 -9.87
C ASP A 96 -10.88 14.08 -9.76
N THR A 97 -10.10 14.82 -10.55
CA THR A 97 -10.22 16.26 -10.72
C THR A 97 -10.74 16.57 -12.12
N ASP A 98 -11.13 17.81 -12.38
CA ASP A 98 -11.64 18.24 -13.69
C ASP A 98 -10.64 18.02 -14.83
N GLU A 99 -9.34 17.98 -14.52
CA GLU A 99 -8.26 17.83 -15.50
C GLU A 99 -7.69 16.41 -15.55
N VAL A 100 -7.60 15.72 -14.41
CA VAL A 100 -6.81 14.48 -14.26
C VAL A 100 -7.56 13.43 -13.44
N LYS A 101 -7.46 12.17 -13.87
CA LYS A 101 -7.80 10.99 -13.07
C LYS A 101 -6.54 10.20 -12.73
N ILE A 102 -6.38 9.86 -11.46
CA ILE A 102 -5.26 9.07 -10.93
C ILE A 102 -5.83 7.90 -10.14
N ASP A 103 -5.49 6.69 -10.57
CA ASP A 103 -5.74 5.46 -9.81
C ASP A 103 -4.38 4.89 -9.39
N LEU A 104 -4.16 4.75 -8.08
CA LEU A 104 -2.97 4.12 -7.53
C LEU A 104 -3.39 2.93 -6.68
N GLU A 105 -2.92 1.74 -7.04
CA GLU A 105 -3.15 0.51 -6.28
C GLU A 105 -1.81 -0.02 -5.74
N LEU A 106 -1.77 -0.26 -4.43
CA LEU A 106 -0.61 -0.87 -3.76
C LEU A 106 -0.79 -2.39 -3.68
N LEU A 107 0.13 -3.13 -4.31
CA LEU A 107 0.09 -4.59 -4.48
C LEU A 107 1.13 -5.32 -3.62
#